data_AF-A0A845WUE4-F1
#
_entry.id   AF-A0A845WUE4-F1
#
_cell.length_a   1.000
_cell.length_b   1.000
_cell.length_c   1.000
_cell.angle_alpha   90.00
_cell.angle_beta   90.00
_cell.angle_gamma   90.00
#
_symmetry.space_group_name_H-M   'P 1'
#
loop_
_entity.id
_entity.type
_entity.pdbx_description
1 polymer ?
#
loop_
_entity_poly.entity_id
_entity_poly.type
_entity_poly.pdbx_seq_one_letter_code
_entity_poly.pdbx_strand_id
1 'polypeptide(L)'
;MIPDPLGQDLHDRATRGQTLTPAEQTQLETWYAQQDAAEAELLTIAPVASDLDLLQDRINQAFAQLQTLSQRIQTLATENAAIRQENKALLKQLTQLVSSQSA
;
A
#
# COMPACT_ATOMS: atom_id res chain seq x y z
N MET A 1 3.03 12.52 -39.63
CA MET A 1 3.85 12.70 -38.42
C MET A 1 4.96 13.66 -38.78
N ILE A 2 5.12 14.74 -38.02
CA ILE A 2 6.19 15.71 -38.28
C ILE A 2 7.43 15.26 -37.51
N PRO A 3 8.62 15.21 -38.14
CA PRO A 3 9.84 14.85 -37.43
C PRO A 3 10.13 15.86 -36.30
N ASP A 4 10.44 15.37 -35.11
CA ASP A 4 10.78 16.20 -33.95
C ASP A 4 11.81 17.32 -34.20
N PRO A 5 12.92 17.10 -34.93
CA PRO A 5 13.87 18.18 -35.19
C PRO A 5 13.29 19.33 -36.04
N LEU A 6 12.31 19.04 -36.90
CA LEU A 6 11.63 20.07 -37.70
C LEU A 6 10.61 20.84 -36.85
N GLY A 7 9.87 20.14 -35.98
CA GLY A 7 8.96 20.79 -35.03
C GLY A 7 9.69 21.73 -34.07
N GLN A 8 10.85 21.30 -33.57
CA GLN A 8 11.72 22.10 -32.69
C GLN A 8 12.29 23.35 -33.40
N ASP A 9 12.75 23.22 -34.65
CA ASP A 9 13.24 24.38 -35.42
C ASP A 9 12.14 25.42 -35.65
N LEU A 10 10.93 24.97 -36.03
CA LEU A 10 9.78 25.86 -36.22
C LEU A 10 9.34 26.52 -34.91
N HIS A 11 9.35 25.79 -33.80
CA HIS A 11 9.09 26.31 -32.46
C HIS A 11 10.10 27.41 -32.08
N ASP A 12 11.40 27.15 -32.28
CA ASP A 12 12.47 28.09 -31.98
C ASP A 12 12.37 29.37 -32.82
N ARG A 13 12.05 29.23 -34.11
CA ARG A 13 11.84 30.38 -35.01
C ARG A 13 10.64 31.21 -34.58
N ALA A 14 9.51 30.57 -34.27
CA ALA A 14 8.30 31.24 -33.81
C ALA A 14 8.51 31.98 -32.47
N THR A 15 9.15 31.36 -31.49
CA THR A 15 9.40 31.95 -30.15
C THR A 15 10.41 33.11 -30.20
N ARG A 16 11.33 33.08 -31.17
CA ARG A 16 12.26 34.21 -31.45
C ARG A 16 11.60 35.34 -32.27
N GLY A 17 10.31 35.23 -32.58
CA GLY A 17 9.55 36.25 -33.31
C GLY A 17 9.80 36.27 -34.81
N GLN A 18 10.37 35.21 -35.39
CA GLN A 18 10.47 35.11 -36.85
C GLN A 18 9.09 34.81 -37.45
N THR A 19 8.77 35.45 -38.57
CA THR A 19 7.52 35.17 -39.29
C THR A 19 7.62 33.82 -39.98
N LEU A 20 6.76 32.89 -39.56
CA LEU A 20 6.54 31.62 -40.27
C LEU A 20 5.57 31.84 -41.43
N THR A 21 5.79 31.12 -42.52
CA THR A 21 4.82 31.04 -43.61
C THR A 21 3.54 30.31 -43.15
N PRO A 22 2.39 30.49 -43.81
CA PRO A 22 1.15 29.79 -43.45
C PRO A 22 1.30 28.25 -43.44
N ALA A 23 2.14 27.70 -44.31
CA ALA A 23 2.44 26.27 -44.35
C ALA A 23 3.28 25.81 -43.15
N GLU A 24 4.31 26.58 -42.79
CA GLU A 24 5.14 26.32 -41.60
C GLU A 24 4.33 26.45 -40.30
N GLN A 25 3.41 27.42 -40.25
CA GLN A 25 2.50 27.60 -39.12
C GLN A 25 1.59 26.38 -38.94
N THR A 26 1.02 25.87 -40.03
CA THR A 26 0.19 24.64 -40.02
C THR A 26 1.00 23.42 -39.56
N GLN A 27 2.27 23.35 -39.98
CA GLN A 27 3.19 22.30 -39.53
C GLN A 27 3.47 22.42 -38.03
N LEU A 28 3.77 23.61 -37.53
CA LEU A 28 4.00 23.84 -36.10
C LEU A 28 2.78 23.47 -35.25
N GLU A 29 1.57 23.86 -35.67
CA GLU A 29 0.31 23.51 -34.99
C GLU A 29 0.06 22.00 -34.97
N THR A 30 0.35 21.33 -36.08
CA THR A 30 0.24 19.86 -36.18
C THR A 30 1.24 19.15 -35.26
N TRP A 31 2.42 19.73 -35.06
CA TRP A 31 3.43 19.19 -34.14
C TRP A 31 3.01 19.42 -32.68
N TYR A 32 2.50 20.60 -32.31
CA TYR A 32 1.95 20.82 -30.96
C TYR A 32 0.80 19.86 -30.65
N ALA A 33 -0.14 19.66 -31.57
CA ALA A 33 -1.23 18.73 -31.37
C ALA A 33 -0.76 17.29 -31.14
N GLN A 34 0.38 16.89 -31.73
CA GLN A 34 1.01 15.58 -31.48
C GLN A 34 1.64 15.52 -30.08
N GLN A 35 2.31 16.58 -29.64
CA GLN A 35 2.88 16.66 -28.28
C GLN A 35 1.77 16.65 -27.22
N ASP A 36 0.73 17.46 -27.39
CA ASP A 36 -0.41 17.52 -26.48
C ASP A 36 -1.09 16.14 -26.36
N ALA A 37 -1.23 15.40 -27.47
CA ALA A 37 -1.79 14.06 -27.46
C ALA A 37 -0.90 13.06 -26.70
N ALA A 38 0.42 13.13 -26.88
CA ALA A 38 1.38 12.29 -26.17
C ALA A 38 1.43 12.62 -24.67
N GLU A 39 1.38 13.90 -24.31
CA GLU A 39 1.31 14.35 -22.91
C GLU A 39 0.00 13.92 -22.24
N ALA A 40 -1.13 14.05 -22.95
CA ALA A 40 -2.42 13.58 -22.46
C ALA A 40 -2.41 12.06 -22.22
N GLU A 41 -1.79 11.29 -23.11
CA GLU A 41 -1.65 9.84 -22.95
C GLU A 41 -0.85 9.51 -21.67
N LEU A 42 0.30 10.17 -21.45
CA LEU A 42 1.11 10.01 -20.25
C LEU A 42 0.36 10.39 -18.95
N LEU A 43 -0.48 11.43 -19.00
CA LEU A 43 -1.30 11.87 -17.87
C LEU A 43 -2.47 10.90 -17.59
N THR A 44 -2.99 10.22 -18.61
CA THR A 44 -4.06 9.23 -18.47
C THR A 44 -3.59 7.86 -18.00
N ILE A 45 -2.28 7.61 -17.90
CA ILE A 45 -1.75 6.43 -17.22
C ILE A 45 -2.06 6.62 -15.73
N ALA A 46 -3.23 6.10 -15.31
CA ALA A 46 -3.61 6.05 -13.92
C ALA A 46 -2.47 5.40 -13.13
N PRO A 47 -2.06 5.98 -11.99
CA PRO A 47 -1.07 5.32 -11.15
C PRO A 47 -1.65 3.96 -10.76
N VAL A 48 -1.04 2.90 -11.27
CA VAL A 48 -1.22 1.55 -10.72
C VAL A 48 -1.00 1.71 -9.21
N ALA A 49 -1.95 1.21 -8.40
CA ALA A 49 -1.90 1.31 -6.93
C ALA A 49 -0.44 1.21 -6.49
N SER A 50 0.05 2.30 -5.91
CA SER A 50 1.49 2.45 -5.76
C SER A 50 1.99 1.30 -4.90
N ASP A 51 3.20 0.81 -5.15
CA ASP A 51 3.80 -0.24 -4.31
C ASP A 51 3.77 0.17 -2.82
N LEU A 52 3.75 1.47 -2.55
CA LEU A 52 3.57 2.07 -1.23
C LEU A 52 2.19 1.78 -0.62
N ASP A 53 1.10 1.93 -1.38
CA ASP A 53 -0.26 1.65 -0.90
C ASP A 53 -0.41 0.16 -0.56
N LEU A 54 0.11 -0.72 -1.42
CA LEU A 54 0.13 -2.17 -1.17
C LEU A 54 0.97 -2.53 0.06
N LEU A 55 2.10 -1.84 0.26
CA LEU A 55 2.94 -2.04 1.44
C LEU A 55 2.24 -1.56 2.72
N GLN A 56 1.58 -0.40 2.66
CA GLN A 56 0.82 0.17 3.76
C GLN A 56 -0.30 -0.78 4.20
N ASP A 57 -1.06 -1.35 3.25
CA ASP A 57 -2.11 -2.32 3.55
C ASP A 57 -1.55 -3.59 4.19
N ARG A 58 -0.41 -4.10 3.71
CA ARG A 58 0.26 -5.27 4.31
C ARG A 58 0.70 -5.00 5.74
N ILE A 59 1.24 -3.81 6.01
CA ILE A 59 1.64 -3.40 7.38
C ILE A 59 0.41 -3.36 8.29
N ASN A 60 -0.68 -2.75 7.83
CA ASN A 60 -1.93 -2.66 8.61
C ASN A 60 -2.52 -4.04 8.92
N GLN A 61 -2.50 -4.95 7.95
CA GLN A 61 -2.96 -6.34 8.14
C GLN A 61 -2.08 -7.09 9.14
N ALA A 62 -0.75 -6.97 9.04
CA ALA A 62 0.18 -7.60 9.98
C ALA A 62 -0.03 -7.07 11.41
N PHE A 63 -0.28 -5.77 11.56
CA PHE A 63 -0.58 -5.17 12.86
C PHE A 63 -1.86 -5.72 13.49
N ALA A 64 -2.94 -5.84 12.70
CA ALA A 64 -4.20 -6.41 13.16
C ALA A 64 -4.06 -7.88 13.60
N GLN A 65 -3.26 -8.66 12.86
CA GLN A 65 -2.95 -10.05 13.21
C GLN A 65 -2.17 -10.14 14.53
N LEU A 66 -1.15 -9.30 14.72
CA LEU A 66 -0.37 -9.26 15.96
C LEU A 66 -1.21 -8.88 17.17
N GLN A 67 -2.10 -7.90 17.02
CA GLN A 67 -3.02 -7.50 18.09
C GLN A 67 -3.95 -8.67 18.47
N THR A 68 -4.50 -9.36 17.48
CA THR A 68 -5.36 -10.53 17.69
C THR A 68 -4.62 -11.65 18.40
N LEU A 69 -3.39 -11.94 17.98
CA LEU A 69 -2.56 -12.98 18.59
C LEU A 69 -2.21 -12.63 20.04
N SER A 70 -1.85 -11.37 20.31
CA SER A 70 -1.55 -10.89 21.66
C SER A 70 -2.74 -11.04 22.60
N GLN A 71 -3.94 -10.66 22.14
CA GLN A 71 -5.19 -10.84 22.90
C GLN A 71 -5.45 -12.32 23.21
N ARG A 72 -5.18 -13.21 22.24
CA ARG A 72 -5.34 -14.65 22.44
C ARG A 72 -4.34 -15.20 23.46
N ILE A 73 -3.08 -14.77 23.41
CA ILE A 73 -2.06 -15.17 24.39
C ILE A 73 -2.47 -14.75 25.79
N GLN A 74 -2.95 -13.51 25.95
CA GLN A 74 -3.41 -13.01 27.25
C GLN A 74 -4.57 -13.83 27.80
N THR A 75 -5.55 -14.14 26.95
CA THR A 75 -6.71 -14.98 27.32
C THR A 75 -6.24 -16.37 27.77
N LEU A 76 -5.41 -17.04 26.97
CA LEU A 76 -4.87 -18.36 27.30
C LEU A 76 -4.03 -18.34 28.58
N ALA A 77 -3.28 -17.26 28.84
CA ALA A 77 -2.51 -17.11 30.08
C ALA A 77 -3.42 -17.03 31.31
N THR A 78 -4.52 -16.27 31.21
CA THR A 78 -5.51 -16.18 32.30
C THR A 78 -6.22 -17.50 32.56
N GLU A 79 -6.65 -18.20 31.51
CA GLU A 79 -7.27 -19.53 31.61
C GLU A 79 -6.30 -20.54 32.24
N ASN A 80 -5.04 -20.56 31.80
CA ASN A 80 -4.02 -21.44 32.38
C ASN A 80 -3.78 -21.15 33.86
N ALA A 81 -3.77 -19.88 34.27
CA ALA A 81 -3.60 -19.52 35.67
C ALA A 81 -4.77 -20.03 36.53
N ALA A 82 -6.00 -19.90 36.04
CA ALA A 82 -7.20 -20.40 36.70
C ALA A 82 -7.17 -21.93 36.86
N ILE A 83 -6.88 -22.66 35.78
CA ILE A 83 -6.78 -24.13 35.81
C ILE A 83 -5.69 -24.60 36.80
N ARG A 84 -4.55 -23.91 36.83
CA ARG A 84 -3.47 -24.23 37.80
C ARG A 84 -3.92 -24.01 39.24
N GLN A 85 -4.74 -23.00 39.51
CA GLN A 85 -5.29 -22.76 40.84
C GLN A 85 -6.30 -23.83 41.24
N GLU A 86 -7.19 -24.22 40.33
CA GLU A 86 -8.17 -25.29 40.55
C GLU A 86 -7.48 -26.63 40.81
N ASN A 87 -6.49 -27.00 40.00
CA ASN A 87 -5.69 -28.21 40.21
C ASN A 87 -5.04 -28.23 41.60
N LYS A 88 -4.49 -27.10 42.05
CA LYS A 88 -3.93 -27.00 43.42
C LYS A 88 -4.99 -27.21 44.50
N ALA A 89 -6.20 -26.68 44.31
CA ALA A 89 -7.30 -26.86 45.26
C ALA A 89 -7.77 -28.32 45.31
N LEU A 90 -7.97 -28.95 44.15
CA LEU A 90 -8.38 -30.35 44.05
C LEU A 90 -7.33 -31.30 44.65
N LEU A 91 -6.03 -31.06 44.39
CA LEU A 91 -4.96 -31.84 45.00
C LEU A 91 -4.95 -31.75 46.53
N LYS A 92 -5.23 -30.57 47.09
CA LYS A 92 -5.36 -30.40 48.55
C LYS A 92 -6.54 -31.21 49.11
N GLN A 93 -7.70 -31.16 48.45
CA GLN A 93 -8.89 -31.91 48.87
C GLN A 93 -8.65 -33.42 48.84
N LEU A 94 -8.01 -33.93 47.76
CA LEU A 94 -7.66 -35.34 47.66
C LEU A 94 -6.71 -35.77 48.77
N THR A 95 -5.69 -34.97 49.06
CA THR A 95 -4.73 -35.27 50.14
C THR A 95 -5.43 -35.33 51.49
N GLN A 96 -6.35 -34.41 51.76
CA GLN A 96 -7.15 -34.40 52.99
C GLN A 96 -8.05 -35.63 53.09
N LEU A 97 -8.77 -35.97 52.03
CA LEU A 97 -9.65 -37.16 51.99
C LEU A 97 -8.89 -38.45 52.26
N VAL A 98 -7.73 -38.64 51.61
CA VAL A 98 -6.87 -39.81 51.82
C VAL A 98 -6.37 -39.85 53.26
N SER A 99 -5.94 -38.72 53.82
CA SER A 99 -5.49 -38.67 55.22
C SER A 99 -6.61 -38.97 56.23
N SER A 100 -7.86 -38.57 55.95
CA SER A 100 -9.01 -38.88 56.80
C SER A 100 -9.53 -40.32 56.68
N GLN A 101 -9.22 -41.02 55.59
CA GLN A 101 -9.55 -42.45 55.42
C GLN A 101 -8.48 -43.38 56.03
N SER A 102 -7.29 -42.86 56.32
CA SER A 102 -6.15 -43.62 56.82
C SER A 102 -5.95 -43.50 58.35
N ALA A 103 -6.80 -42.73 59.03
CA ALA A 103 -6.78 -42.47 60.48
C ALA A 103 -8.02 -43.11 61.13
#